data_AF-A0A365KJD0-F1
#
_entry.id   AF-A0A365KJD0-F1
#
_cell.length_a   1.000
_cell.length_b   1.000
_cell.length_c   1.000
_cell.angle_alpha   90.00
_cell.angle_beta   90.00
_cell.angle_gamma   90.00
#
_symmetry.space_group_name_H-M   'P 1'
#
loop_
_entity.id
_entity.type
_entity.pdbx_description
1 polymer ?
#
loop_
_entity_poly.entity_id
_entity_poly.type
_entity_poly.pdbx_seq_one_letter_code
_entity_poly.pdbx_strand_id
1 'polypeptide(L)'
;MSEDKRYSQMNEQELRTEIARLKEKARKAEQLGIINEFAVLERKAIMAASYLLEPEDFKKGEVYRIEGDPNVYFQIDYLKGRFAWGYRLGSDKFTEALPISMLRPLKEGK
;
A
#
# COMPACT_ATOMS: atom_id res chain seq x y z
N MET A 1 22.47 -4.44 -11.09
CA MET A 1 22.00 -3.80 -9.85
C MET A 1 21.82 -4.91 -8.84
N SER A 2 22.63 -4.88 -7.80
CA SER A 2 22.87 -5.94 -6.82
C SER A 2 21.61 -6.61 -6.32
N GLU A 3 21.68 -7.92 -6.09
CA GLU A 3 20.65 -8.75 -5.48
C GLU A 3 20.08 -8.10 -4.19
N ASP A 4 18.77 -7.88 -4.22
CA ASP A 4 17.81 -7.61 -3.13
C ASP A 4 18.24 -6.67 -1.98
N LYS A 5 18.51 -5.41 -2.30
CA LYS A 5 18.34 -4.34 -1.30
C LYS A 5 16.89 -4.35 -0.81
N ARG A 6 16.66 -4.45 0.51
CA ARG A 6 15.29 -4.38 1.07
C ARG A 6 14.73 -2.98 0.89
N TYR A 7 13.42 -2.84 0.72
CA TYR A 7 12.77 -1.51 0.61
C TYR A 7 13.09 -0.60 1.80
N SER A 8 13.24 -1.16 3.00
CA SER A 8 13.64 -0.42 4.21
C SER A 8 15.04 0.20 4.16
N GLN A 9 15.88 -0.22 3.22
CA GLN A 9 17.25 0.27 3.04
C GLN A 9 17.35 1.23 1.84
N MET A 10 16.32 1.26 0.99
CA MET A 10 16.28 2.13 -0.18
C MET A 10 16.03 3.59 0.24
N ASN A 11 16.72 4.52 -0.41
CA ASN A 11 16.39 5.93 -0.33
C ASN A 11 15.14 6.24 -1.20
N GLU A 12 14.63 7.46 -1.09
CA GLU A 12 13.43 7.88 -1.81
C GLU A 12 13.53 7.71 -3.34
N GLN A 13 14.67 8.09 -3.94
CA GLN A 13 14.86 7.98 -5.39
C GLN A 13 14.90 6.51 -5.85
N GLU A 14 15.58 5.65 -5.09
CA GLU A 14 15.61 4.21 -5.33
C GLU A 14 14.21 3.59 -5.22
N LEU A 15 13.43 3.96 -4.19
CA LEU A 15 12.05 3.52 -4.01
C LEU A 15 11.17 3.95 -5.18
N ARG A 16 11.23 5.23 -5.59
CA ARG A 16 10.46 5.74 -6.73
C ARG A 16 10.81 5.03 -8.04
N THR A 17 12.10 4.78 -8.26
CA THR A 17 12.59 4.05 -9.43
C THR A 17 12.08 2.61 -9.42
N GLU A 18 12.14 1.95 -8.27
CA GLU A 18 11.67 0.57 -8.11
C GLU A 18 10.15 0.47 -8.30
N ILE A 19 9.37 1.38 -7.74
CA ILE A 19 7.92 1.45 -7.93
C ILE A 19 7.58 1.63 -9.42
N ALA A 20 8.24 2.55 -10.12
CA ALA A 20 8.03 2.76 -11.55
C ALA A 20 8.33 1.50 -12.37
N ARG A 21 9.44 0.82 -12.05
CA ARG A 21 9.82 -0.45 -12.68
C ARG A 21 8.77 -1.55 -12.44
N LEU A 22 8.28 -1.68 -11.21
CA LEU A 22 7.26 -2.66 -10.84
C LEU A 22 5.93 -2.39 -11.57
N LYS A 23 5.48 -1.13 -11.60
CA LYS A 23 4.25 -0.73 -12.30
C LYS A 23 4.33 -0.95 -13.81
N GLU A 24 5.46 -0.64 -14.43
CA GLU A 24 5.63 -0.89 -15.87
C GLU A 24 5.60 -2.39 -16.20
N LYS A 25 6.17 -3.24 -15.34
CA LYS A 25 6.03 -4.69 -15.48
C LYS A 25 4.60 -5.16 -15.26
N ALA A 26 3.90 -4.61 -14.26
CA ALA A 26 2.52 -4.95 -13.97
C ALA A 26 1.64 -4.64 -15.18
N ARG A 27 1.78 -3.45 -15.76
CA ARG A 27 1.07 -3.02 -16.98
C ARG A 27 1.31 -3.98 -18.16
N LYS A 28 2.53 -4.48 -18.34
CA LYS A 28 2.83 -5.48 -19.38
C LYS A 28 2.18 -6.84 -19.10
N ALA A 29 2.23 -7.31 -17.84
CA ALA A 29 1.58 -8.55 -17.43
C ALA A 29 0.06 -8.47 -17.64
N GLU A 30 -0.56 -7.34 -17.30
CA GLU A 30 -1.98 -7.06 -17.55
C GLU A 30 -2.32 -7.12 -19.04
N GLN A 31 -1.54 -6.44 -19.90
CA GLN A 31 -1.74 -6.46 -21.36
C GLN A 31 -1.63 -7.85 -21.97
N LEU A 32 -0.83 -8.73 -21.38
CA LEU A 32 -0.65 -10.12 -21.80
C LEU A 32 -1.68 -11.08 -21.15
N GLY A 33 -2.57 -10.59 -20.28
CA GLY A 33 -3.55 -11.40 -19.57
C GLY A 33 -2.97 -12.27 -18.46
N ILE A 34 -1.77 -11.98 -17.97
CA ILE A 34 -1.06 -12.74 -16.93
C ILE A 34 -1.47 -12.20 -15.53
N ILE A 35 -2.69 -12.50 -15.11
CA ILE A 35 -3.34 -11.92 -13.93
C ILE A 35 -2.57 -12.20 -12.63
N ASN A 36 -2.02 -13.40 -12.48
CA ASN A 36 -1.25 -13.80 -11.32
C ASN A 36 0.05 -12.99 -11.18
N GLU A 37 0.78 -12.77 -12.27
CA GLU A 37 2.00 -11.95 -12.27
C GLU A 37 1.68 -10.48 -12.00
N PHE A 38 0.65 -9.95 -12.64
CA PHE A 38 0.13 -8.60 -12.37
C PHE A 38 -0.14 -8.40 -10.87
N ALA A 39 -0.90 -9.31 -10.25
CA ALA A 39 -1.25 -9.22 -8.84
C ALA A 39 -0.01 -9.23 -7.91
N VAL A 40 1.02 -10.01 -8.25
CA VAL A 40 2.28 -10.03 -7.49
C VAL A 40 3.03 -8.71 -7.64
N LEU A 41 3.11 -8.16 -8.85
CA LEU A 41 3.83 -6.92 -9.13
C LEU A 41 3.15 -5.70 -8.49
N GLU A 42 1.82 -5.62 -8.54
CA GLU A 42 1.05 -4.58 -7.87
C GLU A 42 1.25 -4.61 -6.35
N ARG A 43 1.19 -5.79 -5.73
CA ARG A 43 1.44 -5.93 -4.29
C ARG A 43 2.85 -5.46 -3.91
N LYS A 44 3.86 -5.77 -4.74
CA LYS A 44 5.24 -5.28 -4.53
C LYS A 44 5.31 -3.74 -4.64
N ALA A 45 4.64 -3.16 -5.63
CA ALA A 45 4.62 -1.71 -5.81
C ALA A 45 3.93 -1.00 -4.64
N ILE A 46 2.80 -1.52 -4.16
CA ILE A 46 2.09 -1.04 -2.96
C ILE A 46 3.02 -1.09 -1.74
N MET A 47 3.71 -2.21 -1.53
CA MET A 47 4.64 -2.37 -0.41
C MET A 47 5.80 -1.39 -0.47
N ALA A 48 6.42 -1.21 -1.64
CA ALA A 48 7.48 -0.23 -1.83
C ALA A 48 6.99 1.20 -1.56
N ALA A 49 5.78 1.55 -2.03
CA ALA A 49 5.18 2.85 -1.79
C ALA A 49 4.92 3.14 -0.30
N SER A 50 4.70 2.12 0.53
CA SER A 50 4.54 2.33 1.98
C SER A 50 5.81 2.84 2.66
N TYR A 51 6.99 2.65 2.06
CA TYR A 51 8.25 3.20 2.57
C TYR A 51 8.48 4.67 2.19
N LEU A 52 7.60 5.26 1.36
CA LEU A 52 7.62 6.69 0.99
C LEU A 52 6.70 7.55 1.87
N LEU A 53 5.99 6.97 2.83
CA LEU A 53 5.02 7.66 3.68
C LEU A 53 5.48 7.61 5.13
N GLU A 54 5.12 8.59 5.96
CA GLU A 54 5.44 8.51 7.39
C GLU A 54 4.32 7.79 8.16
N PRO A 55 4.62 6.73 8.96
CA PRO A 55 3.58 6.04 9.72
C PRO A 55 2.89 6.95 10.73
N GLU A 56 3.59 8.00 11.19
CA GLU A 56 3.08 8.99 12.13
C GLU A 56 1.92 9.82 11.54
N ASP A 57 1.79 9.89 10.21
CA ASP A 57 0.67 10.59 9.56
C ASP A 57 -0.65 9.81 9.67
N PHE A 58 -0.60 8.54 10.09
CA PHE A 58 -1.75 7.67 10.27
C PHE A 58 -2.06 7.54 11.76
N LYS A 59 -3.32 7.72 12.15
CA LYS A 59 -3.72 7.76 13.56
C LYS A 59 -4.61 6.59 13.92
N LYS A 60 -4.31 6.00 15.08
CA LYS A 60 -5.18 5.01 15.73
C LYS A 60 -6.56 5.60 15.99
N GLY A 61 -7.60 4.81 15.72
CA GLY A 61 -9.00 5.17 15.87
C GLY A 61 -9.57 5.96 14.69
N GLU A 62 -8.73 6.45 13.78
CA GLU A 62 -9.20 7.14 12.58
C GLU A 62 -9.63 6.16 11.48
N VAL A 63 -10.52 6.68 10.64
CA VAL A 63 -11.08 5.97 9.50
C VAL A 63 -10.50 6.56 8.21
N TYR A 64 -10.06 5.67 7.32
CA TYR A 64 -9.47 6.00 6.04
C TYR A 64 -10.26 5.35 4.90
N ARG A 65 -10.21 5.93 3.70
CA ARG A 65 -10.63 5.25 2.48
C ARG A 65 -9.54 4.29 2.03
N ILE A 66 -9.93 3.18 1.41
CA ILE A 66 -8.99 2.25 0.80
C ILE A 66 -8.85 2.59 -0.68
N GLU A 67 -7.63 2.83 -1.13
CA GLU A 67 -7.33 3.05 -2.54
C GLU A 67 -7.68 1.81 -3.37
N GLY A 68 -8.42 2.01 -4.47
CA GLY A 68 -8.88 0.93 -5.35
C GLY A 68 -10.16 0.22 -4.90
N ASP A 69 -10.72 0.57 -3.73
CA ASP A 69 -11.97 -0.03 -3.22
C ASP A 69 -12.97 1.07 -2.79
N PRO A 70 -13.64 1.73 -3.76
CA PRO A 70 -14.55 2.82 -3.48
C PRO A 70 -15.70 2.38 -2.57
N ASN A 71 -16.04 3.20 -1.58
CA ASN A 71 -17.05 2.94 -0.55
C ASN A 71 -16.62 1.97 0.57
N VAL A 72 -15.41 1.43 0.51
CA VAL A 72 -14.85 0.66 1.62
C VAL A 72 -13.93 1.54 2.46
N TYR A 73 -14.17 1.49 3.76
CA TYR A 73 -13.46 2.28 4.76
C TYR A 73 -12.72 1.36 5.73
N PHE A 74 -11.57 1.81 6.22
CA PHE A 74 -10.73 1.06 7.15
C PHE A 74 -10.52 1.87 8.42
N GLN A 75 -10.84 1.29 9.58
CA GLN A 75 -10.51 1.87 10.87
C GLN A 75 -9.20 1.28 11.39
N ILE A 76 -8.24 2.12 11.78
CA ILE A 76 -6.96 1.68 12.33
C ILE A 76 -7.09 1.38 13.83
N ASP A 77 -6.70 0.19 14.25
CA ASP A 77 -6.56 -0.18 15.67
C ASP A 77 -5.15 0.10 16.19
N TYR A 78 -4.12 -0.18 15.38
CA TYR A 78 -2.73 0.16 15.68
C TYR A 78 -1.86 0.11 14.41
N LEU A 79 -0.65 0.67 14.51
CA LEU A 79 0.36 0.61 13.46
C LEU A 79 1.49 -0.34 13.86
N LYS A 80 2.05 -1.08 12.89
CA LYS A 80 3.24 -1.92 13.08
C LYS A 80 4.10 -1.90 11.82
N GLY A 81 5.26 -1.24 11.91
CA GLY A 81 6.13 -1.04 10.76
C GLY A 81 5.45 -0.18 9.70
N ARG A 82 5.34 -0.70 8.46
CA ARG A 82 4.69 -0.02 7.33
C ARG A 82 3.24 -0.48 7.11
N PHE A 83 2.62 -1.07 8.13
CA PHE A 83 1.26 -1.59 8.08
C PHE A 83 0.36 -0.94 9.13
N ALA A 84 -0.89 -0.73 8.75
CA ALA A 84 -2.00 -0.45 9.64
C ALA A 84 -2.78 -1.74 9.89
N TRP A 85 -2.96 -2.06 11.17
CA TRP A 85 -3.81 -3.16 11.62
C TRP A 85 -5.15 -2.58 12.07
N GLY A 86 -6.23 -3.25 11.70
CA GLY A 86 -7.57 -2.73 11.90
C GLY A 86 -8.60 -3.57 11.16
N TYR A 87 -9.75 -2.97 10.84
CA TYR A 87 -10.85 -3.69 10.18
C TYR A 87 -11.58 -2.79 9.17
N ARG A 88 -12.14 -3.44 8.14
CA ARG A 88 -13.05 -2.78 7.20
C ARG A 88 -14.38 -2.49 7.89
N LEU A 89 -14.92 -1.30 7.67
CA LEU A 89 -16.26 -0.95 8.14
C LEU A 89 -17.32 -1.62 7.27
N GLY A 90 -18.38 -2.14 7.90
CA GLY A 90 -19.47 -2.83 7.20
C GLY A 90 -19.25 -4.31 6.92
N SER A 91 -18.11 -4.88 7.33
CA SER A 91 -17.88 -6.34 7.34
C SER A 91 -17.99 -6.91 8.77
N ASP A 92 -17.79 -8.22 8.92
CA ASP A 92 -17.81 -8.95 10.20
C ASP A 92 -16.64 -8.60 11.16
N LYS A 93 -16.07 -7.39 11.06
CA LYS A 93 -14.95 -6.88 11.87
C LYS A 93 -13.75 -7.85 11.95
N PHE A 94 -13.41 -8.48 10.83
CA PHE A 94 -12.18 -9.27 10.74
C PHE A 94 -10.97 -8.35 10.79
N THR A 95 -10.05 -8.59 11.73
CA THR A 95 -8.81 -7.84 11.82
C THR A 95 -7.88 -8.22 10.67
N GLU A 96 -7.43 -7.23 9.90
CA GLU A 96 -6.47 -7.40 8.82
C GLU A 96 -5.36 -6.34 8.89
N ALA A 97 -4.26 -6.59 8.17
CA ALA A 97 -3.15 -5.67 8.02
C ALA A 97 -3.12 -5.13 6.59
N LEU A 98 -3.24 -3.80 6.45
CA LEU A 98 -3.09 -3.13 5.17
C LEU A 98 -1.79 -2.31 5.14
N PRO A 99 -1.03 -2.32 4.02
CA PRO A 99 0.05 -1.38 3.80
C PRO A 99 -0.48 0.06 3.90
N ILE A 100 0.24 0.94 4.60
CA ILE A 100 -0.22 2.33 4.82
C ILE A 100 -0.37 3.11 3.50
N SER A 101 0.31 2.69 2.43
CA SER A 101 0.15 3.28 1.09
C SER A 101 -1.23 3.09 0.47
N MET A 102 -2.02 2.14 0.97
CA MET A 102 -3.41 1.93 0.51
C MET A 102 -4.40 2.86 1.18
N LEU A 103 -4.01 3.60 2.22
CA LEU A 103 -4.94 4.41 3.01
C LEU A 103 -4.95 5.87 2.54
N ARG A 104 -6.15 6.45 2.46
CA ARG A 104 -6.35 7.87 2.11
C ARG A 104 -7.22 8.57 3.16
N PRO A 105 -6.83 9.76 3.66
CA PRO A 105 -7.65 10.53 4.59
C PRO A 105 -9.04 10.82 4.04
N LEU A 106 -10.04 10.89 4.92
CA LEU A 106 -11.42 11.24 4.54
C LEU A 106 -11.60 12.71 4.17
N LYS A 107 -10.77 13.57 4.74
CA LYS A 107 -10.74 15.00 4.46
C LYS A 107 -9.54 15.24 3.55
N GLU A 108 -9.79 15.59 2.29
CA GLU A 108 -8.75 16.21 1.47
C GLU A 108 -8.38 17.52 2.18
N GLY A 109 -7.09 17.72 2.47
CA GLY A 109 -6.61 19.01 2.95
C GLY A 109 -7.06 20.08 1.96
N LYS A 110 -7.78 21.08 2.48
CA LYS A 110 -8.07 22.31 1.73
C LYS A 110 -6.77 23.06 1.44
#